data_AF-A0A151AF16-F1
#
_entry.id   AF-A0A151AF16-F1
#
_cell.length_a   1.000
_cell.length_b   1.000
_cell.length_c   1.000
_cell.angle_alpha   90.00
_cell.angle_beta   90.00
_cell.angle_gamma   90.00
#
_symmetry.space_group_name_H-M   'P 1'
#
loop_
_entity.id
_entity.type
_entity.pdbx_description
1 polymer ?
#
loop_
_entity_poly.entity_id
_entity_poly.type
_entity_poly.pdbx_seq_one_letter_code
_entity_poly.pdbx_strand_id
1 'polypeptide(L)'
;MGNDIEFPDESDHGRKTITSGFFEREIRLSGGETAAFLHNLADAIESDTSITVSGSDWEIPFEYREPIEVEVEFSKKREGELEIEVEFSEARGGEGSGLSVE
;
A
#
# COMPACT_ATOMS: atom_id res chain seq x y z
N MET A 1 12.49 14.49 -0.27
CA MET A 1 11.25 13.92 0.28
C MET A 1 11.45 12.42 0.37
N GLY A 2 10.96 11.78 1.43
CA GLY A 2 11.18 10.36 1.66
C GLY A 2 10.18 9.50 0.91
N ASN A 3 10.48 8.23 0.79
CA ASN A 3 9.59 7.20 0.28
C ASN A 3 8.84 6.47 1.40
N ASP A 4 8.79 7.07 2.59
CA ASP A 4 8.15 6.52 3.77
C ASP A 4 6.71 7.04 3.87
N ILE A 5 5.78 6.12 4.07
CA ILE A 5 4.36 6.37 4.23
C ILE A 5 3.97 5.91 5.63
N GLU A 6 3.57 6.84 6.49
CA GLU A 6 3.12 6.51 7.85
C GLU A 6 1.64 6.12 7.85
N PHE A 7 1.36 4.90 8.29
CA PHE A 7 0.01 4.41 8.56
C PHE A 7 -0.41 4.84 9.97
N PRO A 8 -1.53 5.57 10.13
CA PRO A 8 -1.90 6.22 11.38
C PRO A 8 -2.58 5.25 12.38
N ASP A 9 -1.88 4.19 12.83
CA ASP A 9 -2.34 3.34 13.93
C ASP A 9 -1.71 3.72 15.28
N GLU A 10 -2.33 3.27 16.37
CA GLU A 10 -1.87 3.52 17.74
C GLU A 10 -1.38 2.20 18.39
N SER A 11 -0.08 1.92 18.30
CA SER A 11 0.58 0.83 19.05
C SER A 11 1.99 1.26 19.49
N ASP A 12 2.56 0.67 20.54
CA ASP A 12 3.92 1.01 21.01
C ASP A 12 4.73 -0.26 21.32
N HIS A 13 4.98 -1.02 20.25
CA HIS A 13 5.78 -2.25 20.29
C HIS A 13 6.95 -2.15 19.31
N GLY A 14 7.96 -3.00 19.52
CA GLY A 14 9.13 -3.04 18.63
C GLY A 14 8.72 -3.37 17.19
N ARG A 15 9.19 -2.54 16.24
CA ARG A 15 8.83 -2.63 14.82
C ARG A 15 9.32 -3.93 14.17
N LYS A 16 8.42 -4.62 13.46
CA LYS A 16 8.71 -5.82 12.68
C LYS A 16 8.63 -5.55 11.18
N THR A 17 9.70 -5.85 10.45
CA THR A 17 9.70 -5.81 8.98
C THR A 17 8.96 -7.03 8.41
N ILE A 18 8.01 -6.78 7.51
CA ILE A 18 7.21 -7.79 6.84
C ILE A 18 7.60 -7.82 5.36
N THR A 19 8.04 -8.97 4.88
CA THR A 19 8.54 -9.15 3.50
C THR A 19 7.88 -10.32 2.77
N SER A 20 6.92 -11.02 3.40
CA SER A 20 6.24 -12.18 2.81
C SER A 20 4.97 -12.55 3.58
N GLY A 21 4.09 -13.32 2.94
CA GLY A 21 2.84 -13.79 3.51
C GLY A 21 1.69 -12.79 3.29
N PHE A 22 0.60 -12.98 4.04
CA PHE A 22 -0.55 -12.08 4.03
C PHE A 22 -0.48 -11.13 5.22
N PHE A 23 -0.73 -9.84 4.97
CA PHE A 23 -0.84 -8.81 5.99
C PHE A 23 -1.98 -7.86 5.61
N GLU A 24 -2.78 -7.46 6.60
CA GLU A 24 -3.88 -6.52 6.43
C GLU A 24 -4.06 -5.69 7.72
N ARG A 25 -4.33 -4.40 7.54
CA ARG A 25 -4.74 -3.46 8.59
C ARG A 25 -5.78 -2.50 8.02
N GLU A 26 -6.86 -2.31 8.78
CA GLU A 26 -7.93 -1.37 8.45
C GLU A 26 -8.14 -0.41 9.63
N ILE A 27 -8.37 0.87 9.35
CA ILE A 27 -8.73 1.89 10.33
C ILE A 27 -9.76 2.86 9.74
N ARG A 28 -10.59 3.45 10.61
CA ARG A 28 -11.51 4.53 10.24
C ARG A 28 -10.90 5.87 10.64
N LEU A 29 -10.69 6.74 9.66
CA LEU A 29 -10.08 8.05 9.85
C LEU A 29 -11.10 9.18 9.64
N SER A 30 -10.84 10.34 10.23
CA SER A 30 -11.51 11.56 9.82
C SER A 30 -11.03 12.00 8.43
N GLY A 31 -11.83 12.81 7.72
CA GLY A 31 -11.46 13.27 6.38
C GLY A 31 -10.13 14.03 6.31
N GLY A 32 -9.74 14.73 7.39
CA GLY A 32 -8.45 15.41 7.47
C GLY A 32 -7.27 14.45 7.58
N GLU A 33 -7.42 13.39 8.39
CA GLU A 33 -6.40 12.34 8.54
C GLU A 33 -6.28 11.50 7.26
N THR A 34 -7.40 11.17 6.61
CA THR A 34 -7.40 10.51 5.30
C THR A 34 -6.68 11.36 4.25
N ALA A 35 -6.97 12.66 4.18
CA ALA A 35 -6.30 13.55 3.23
C ALA A 35 -4.78 13.63 3.49
N ALA A 36 -4.37 13.72 4.75
CA ALA A 36 -2.95 13.72 5.12
C ALA A 36 -2.24 12.43 4.70
N PHE A 37 -2.86 11.27 4.94
CA PHE A 37 -2.33 9.97 4.50
C PHE A 37 -2.18 9.91 2.98
N LEU A 38 -3.21 10.34 2.22
CA LEU A 38 -3.17 10.37 0.76
C LEU A 38 -2.12 11.34 0.21
N HIS A 39 -1.88 12.47 0.87
CA HIS A 39 -0.80 13.39 0.50
C HIS A 39 0.59 12.76 0.70
N ASN A 40 0.82 12.07 1.82
CA ASN A 40 2.08 11.35 2.05
C ASN A 40 2.29 10.24 1.00
N LEU A 41 1.23 9.50 0.67
CA LEU A 41 1.27 8.50 -0.41
C LEU A 41 1.62 9.13 -1.76
N ALA A 42 0.98 10.26 -2.10
CA ALA A 42 1.26 10.97 -3.35
C ALA A 42 2.72 11.45 -3.41
N ASP A 43 3.22 12.09 -2.34
CA ASP A 43 4.61 12.55 -2.25
C ASP A 43 5.61 11.40 -2.42
N ALA A 44 5.31 10.22 -1.85
CA ALA A 44 6.16 9.03 -1.96
C ALA A 44 6.16 8.47 -3.40
N ILE A 45 4.99 8.39 -4.05
CA ILE A 45 4.85 7.91 -5.44
C ILE A 45 5.58 8.83 -6.42
N GLU A 46 5.54 10.15 -6.20
CA GLU A 46 6.24 11.13 -7.05
C GLU A 46 7.77 11.06 -6.90
N SER A 47 8.27 10.51 -5.78
CA SER A 47 9.68 10.50 -5.45
C SER A 47 10.45 9.36 -6.12
N ASP A 48 9.96 8.12 -6.04
CA ASP A 48 10.63 6.92 -6.60
C ASP A 48 9.66 5.72 -6.68
N THR A 49 10.08 4.62 -7.32
CA THR A 49 9.29 3.37 -7.40
C THR A 49 9.59 2.38 -6.28
N SER A 50 10.07 2.87 -5.14
CA SER A 50 10.37 2.11 -3.93
C SER A 50 9.74 2.83 -2.76
N ILE A 51 8.81 2.21 -2.05
CA ILE A 51 8.10 2.79 -0.90
C ILE A 51 8.25 1.92 0.34
N THR A 52 8.19 2.53 1.51
CA THR A 52 8.04 1.81 2.78
C THR A 52 6.79 2.29 3.48
N VAL A 53 5.81 1.40 3.67
CA VAL A 53 4.65 1.71 4.50
C VAL A 53 4.94 1.25 5.92
N SER A 54 4.83 2.15 6.90
CA SER A 54 5.11 1.85 8.30
C SER A 54 3.92 2.17 9.18
N GLY A 55 3.50 1.19 9.98
CA GLY A 55 2.67 1.46 11.15
C GLY A 55 3.53 1.60 12.41
N SER A 56 2.87 1.58 13.55
CA SER A 56 3.48 1.66 14.86
C SER A 56 4.47 0.51 15.13
N ASP A 57 4.05 -0.73 14.89
CA ASP A 57 4.82 -1.94 15.21
C ASP A 57 5.20 -2.79 13.97
N TRP A 58 4.96 -2.28 12.77
CA TRP A 58 5.27 -2.97 11.52
C TRP A 58 5.78 -2.02 10.42
N GLU A 59 6.51 -2.58 9.46
CA GLU A 59 6.86 -1.90 8.21
C GLU A 59 6.90 -2.88 7.04
N ILE A 60 6.58 -2.38 5.85
CA ILE A 60 6.58 -3.13 4.60
C ILE A 60 7.36 -2.31 3.57
N PRO A 61 8.62 -2.67 3.28
CA PRO A 61 9.33 -2.15 2.11
C PRO A 61 8.79 -2.82 0.85
N PHE A 62 8.51 -2.04 -0.20
CA PHE A 62 7.93 -2.52 -1.44
C PHE A 62 8.46 -1.75 -2.65
N GLU A 63 9.10 -2.46 -3.57
CA GLU A 63 9.46 -1.91 -4.88
C GLU A 63 8.39 -2.28 -5.89
N TYR A 64 7.80 -1.27 -6.54
CA TYR A 64 6.71 -1.46 -7.49
C TYR A 64 7.13 -1.09 -8.91
N ARG A 65 6.33 -1.54 -9.88
CA ARG A 65 6.46 -1.16 -11.29
C ARG A 65 5.29 -0.29 -11.73
N GLU A 66 5.54 0.53 -12.73
CA GLU A 66 4.48 1.29 -13.39
C GLU A 66 3.79 0.47 -14.51
N PRO A 67 2.54 0.80 -14.86
CA PRO A 67 1.67 1.79 -14.20
C PRO A 67 1.11 1.30 -12.85
N ILE A 68 0.74 2.23 -11.97
CA ILE A 68 -0.06 1.96 -10.76
C ILE A 68 -1.53 1.82 -11.19
N GLU A 69 -2.20 0.81 -10.66
CA GLU A 69 -3.62 0.59 -10.92
C GLU A 69 -4.47 1.39 -9.93
N VAL A 70 -5.51 2.07 -10.44
CA VAL A 70 -6.47 2.81 -9.63
C VAL A 70 -7.87 2.38 -10.06
N GLU A 71 -8.60 1.79 -9.13
CA GLU A 71 -9.98 1.33 -9.34
C GLU A 71 -10.97 2.24 -8.61
N VAL A 72 -12.15 2.43 -9.22
CA VAL A 72 -13.28 3.14 -8.62
C VAL A 72 -14.52 2.27 -8.75
N GLU A 73 -15.03 1.77 -7.63
CA GLU A 73 -16.26 1.00 -7.58
C GLU A 73 -17.36 1.80 -6.86
N PHE A 74 -18.59 1.72 -7.40
CA PHE A 74 -19.76 2.33 -6.76
C PHE A 74 -20.93 1.35 -6.71
N SER A 75 -21.42 1.10 -5.51
CA SER A 75 -22.52 0.17 -5.23
C SER A 75 -23.65 0.87 -4.48
N LYS A 76 -24.87 0.85 -5.04
CA LYS A 76 -26.11 1.29 -4.35
C LYS A 76 -26.90 0.11 -3.75
N LYS A 77 -26.21 -0.89 -3.21
CA LYS A 77 -26.88 -2.00 -2.52
C LYS A 77 -27.36 -1.54 -1.13
N ARG A 78 -27.28 -2.38 -0.08
CA ARG A 78 -27.94 -2.10 1.22
C ARG A 78 -27.45 -0.81 1.87
N GLU A 79 -26.17 -0.54 1.75
CA GLU A 79 -25.51 0.71 2.11
C GLU A 79 -24.88 1.24 0.82
N GLY A 80 -25.01 2.54 0.55
CA GLY A 80 -24.42 3.13 -0.65
C GLY A 80 -22.93 3.30 -0.43
N GLU A 81 -22.11 2.59 -1.20
CA GLU A 81 -20.66 2.52 -1.02
C GLU A 81 -19.95 3.08 -2.26
N LEU A 82 -18.88 3.84 -2.01
CA LEU A 82 -17.92 4.30 -3.01
C LEU A 82 -16.54 3.87 -2.53
N GLU A 83 -15.86 3.08 -3.36
CA GLU A 83 -14.54 2.55 -3.09
C GLU A 83 -13.57 3.12 -4.11
N ILE A 84 -12.38 3.49 -3.63
CA ILE A 84 -11.26 3.95 -4.45
C ILE A 84 -10.06 3.15 -3.97
N GLU A 85 -9.52 2.31 -4.83
CA GLU A 85 -8.42 1.42 -4.50
C GLU A 85 -7.20 1.77 -5.35
N VAL A 86 -6.01 1.66 -4.75
CA VAL A 86 -4.72 1.87 -5.42
C VAL A 86 -3.92 0.59 -5.24
N GLU A 87 -3.57 -0.07 -6.34
CA GLU A 87 -2.83 -1.33 -6.33
C GLU A 87 -1.43 -1.17 -6.95
N PHE A 88 -0.43 -1.68 -6.24
CA PHE A 88 0.97 -1.70 -6.65
C PHE A 88 1.41 -3.11 -7.02
N SER A 89 1.87 -3.30 -8.25
CA SER A 89 2.52 -4.54 -8.69
C SER A 89 4.02 -4.51 -8.35
N GLU A 90 4.56 -5.60 -7.81
CA GLU A 90 5.99 -5.73 -7.51
C GLU A 90 6.88 -5.56 -8.77
N ALA A 91 8.00 -4.87 -8.62
CA ALA A 91 9.07 -4.82 -9.61
C ALA A 91 9.78 -6.19 -9.67
N ARG A 92 9.69 -6.89 -10.81
CA ARG A 92 10.20 -8.28 -10.93
C ARG A 92 11.67 -8.43 -10.47
N GLY A 93 11.92 -9.43 -9.60
CA GLY A 93 13.26 -9.85 -9.18
C GLY A 93 13.38 -11.25 -8.55
N GLY A 94 12.76 -12.30 -9.11
CA GLY A 94 13.01 -13.69 -8.70
C GLY A 94 12.59 -14.74 -9.75
N GLU A 95 13.55 -15.25 -10.52
CA GLU A 95 13.37 -16.38 -11.46
C GLU A 95 13.00 -17.67 -10.71
N GLY A 96 11.99 -18.40 -11.20
CA GLY A 96 11.63 -19.71 -10.66
C GLY A 96 10.39 -20.38 -11.24
N SER A 97 10.35 -20.63 -12.56
CA SER A 97 10.07 -21.96 -13.11
C SER A 97 9.86 -21.85 -14.62
N GLY A 98 10.90 -22.18 -15.37
CA GLY A 98 10.75 -22.52 -16.77
C GLY A 98 9.87 -23.75 -16.91
N LEU A 99 8.83 -23.64 -17.72
CA LEU A 99 8.40 -24.74 -18.57
C LEU A 99 8.22 -24.15 -19.96
N SER A 100 9.27 -24.34 -20.76
CA SER A 100 9.15 -24.38 -22.21
C SER A 100 8.04 -25.34 -22.61
N VAL A 101 7.35 -24.93 -23.66
CA VAL A 101 6.48 -25.78 -24.48
C VAL A 101 7.14 -27.11 -24.84
N GLU A 102 6.36 -28.18 -24.76
CA GLU A 102 6.23 -29.19 -25.82
C GLU A 102 4.75 -29.54 -25.99
#